data_AF-A0A7K9DZ58-F1
#
_entry.id   AF-A0A7K9DZ58-F1
#
_cell.length_a   1.000
_cell.length_b   1.000
_cell.length_c   1.000
_cell.angle_alpha   90.00
_cell.angle_beta   90.00
_cell.angle_gamma   90.00
#
_symmetry.space_group_name_H-M   'P 1'
#
loop_
_entity.id
_entity.type
_entity.pdbx_description
1 polymer ?
#
loop_
_entity_poly.entity_id
_entity_poly.type
_entity_poly.pdbx_seq_one_letter_code
_entity_poly.pdbx_strand_id
1 'polypeptide(L)' 'LKGFAVGSKCVVWTSLKWCEACILEVSEEGTRVLNLSSGTEEMVDPENVWNGIP' A
#
# COMPACT_ATOMS: atom_id res chain seq x y z
N LEU A 1 9.93 -0.07 -4.56
CA LEU A 1 8.72 0.05 -5.40
C LEU A 1 8.99 0.93 -6.62
N LYS A 2 9.35 0.34 -7.77
CA LYS A 2 9.58 1.12 -8.99
C LYS A 2 8.22 1.54 -9.57
N GLY A 3 8.03 2.83 -9.84
CA GLY A 3 6.80 3.36 -10.45
C GLY A 3 5.74 3.87 -9.46
N PHE A 4 5.99 3.81 -8.16
CA PHE A 4 5.13 4.40 -7.15
C PHE A 4 5.82 5.59 -6.48
N ALA A 5 5.05 6.64 -6.22
CA ALA A 5 5.45 7.80 -5.44
C ALA A 5 4.51 7.98 -4.24
N VAL A 6 4.94 8.75 -3.23
CA VAL A 6 4.05 9.19 -2.15
C VAL A 6 2.82 9.90 -2.75
N GLY A 7 1.63 9.55 -2.26
CA GLY A 7 0.33 9.98 -2.78
C GLY A 7 -0.23 9.10 -3.90
N SER A 8 0.51 8.10 -4.39
CA SER A 8 0.00 7.18 -5.42
C SER A 8 -1.05 6.24 -4.83
N LYS A 9 -2.12 6.01 -5.59
CA LYS A 9 -3.08 4.94 -5.30
C LYS A 9 -2.47 3.58 -5.65
N CYS A 10 -2.77 2.58 -4.84
CA CYS A 10 -2.33 1.20 -4.99
C CYS A 10 -3.36 0.24 -4.39
N VAL A 11 -3.10 -1.05 -4.51
CA VAL A 11 -3.85 -2.13 -3.85
C VAL A 11 -2.87 -2.91 -2.99
N VAL A 12 -3.24 -3.19 -1.75
CA VAL A 12 -2.39 -3.91 -0.79
C VAL A 12 -3.08 -5.15 -0.25
N TRP A 13 -2.30 -6.20 -0.01
CA TRP A 13 -2.79 -7.39 0.68
C TRP A 13 -2.68 -7.19 2.19
N THR A 14 -3.81 -6.99 2.85
CA THR A 14 -3.90 -6.81 4.29
C THR A 14 -5.11 -7.54 4.86
N SER A 15 -5.00 -8.07 6.07
CA SER A 15 -6.11 -8.73 6.77
C SER A 15 -6.82 -9.80 5.93
N LEU A 16 -6.04 -10.57 5.15
CA LEU A 16 -6.49 -11.65 4.24
C LEU A 16 -7.39 -11.17 3.08
N LYS A 17 -7.29 -9.90 2.68
CA LYS A 17 -8.01 -9.34 1.54
C LYS A 17 -7.18 -8.28 0.80
N TRP A 18 -7.51 -8.04 -0.46
CA TRP A 18 -7.01 -6.88 -1.20
C TRP A 18 -7.82 -5.65 -0.81
N CYS A 19 -7.13 -4.54 -0.52
CA CYS A 19 -7.74 -3.25 -0.21
C CYS A 19 -7.09 -2.14 -1.03
N GLU A 20 -7.90 -1.17 -1.46
CA GLU A 20 -7.37 0.08 -2.01
C GLU A 20 -6.66 0.88 -0.94
N ALA A 21 -5.49 1.40 -1.28
CA ALA A 21 -4.67 2.19 -0.37
C ALA A 21 -3.96 3.34 -1.09
N CYS A 22 -3.49 4.31 -0.31
CA CYS A 22 -2.65 5.41 -0.77
C CYS A 22 -1.28 5.32 -0.13
N ILE A 23 -0.21 5.45 -0.90
CA ILE A 23 1.16 5.39 -0.37
C ILE A 23 1.46 6.68 0.40
N LEU A 24 1.84 6.53 1.66
CA LEU A 24 2.25 7.63 2.54
C LEU A 24 3.77 7.75 2.63
N GLU A 25 4.48 6.61 2.64
CA GLU A 25 5.94 6.58 2.71
C GLU A 25 6.48 5.32 2.03
N VAL A 26 7.66 5.42 1.41
CA VAL A 26 8.44 4.29 0.91
C VAL A 26 9.82 4.38 1.54
N SER A 27 10.19 3.38 2.35
CA SER A 27 11.50 3.27 2.99
C SER A 27 12.09 1.87 2.79
N GLU A 28 13.30 1.65 3.28
CA GLU A 28 13.91 0.31 3.30
C GLU A 28 13.22 -0.64 4.30
N GLU A 29 12.57 -0.10 5.32
CA GLU A 29 11.88 -0.86 6.37
C GLU A 29 10.50 -1.36 5.92
N GLY A 30 9.92 -0.73 4.88
CA GLY A 30 8.62 -1.12 4.33
C GLY A 30 7.95 0.02 3.57
N THR A 31 6.68 -0.19 3.22
CA THR A 31 5.82 0.84 2.61
C THR A 31 4.69 1.16 3.56
N ARG A 32 4.61 2.42 4.00
CA ARG A 32 3.48 2.89 4.81
C ARG A 32 2.36 3.34 3.88
N VAL A 33 1.17 2.82 4.09
CA VAL A 33 0.00 3.08 3.26
C VAL A 33 -1.20 3.47 4.13
N LEU A 34 -2.09 4.29 3.58
CA LEU A 34 -3.41 4.56 4.15
C LEU A 34 -4.42 3.64 3.48
N ASN A 35 -5.01 2.73 4.24
CA ASN A 35 -6.13 1.91 3.78
C ASN A 35 -7.36 2.79 3.57
N LEU A 36 -7.84 2.90 2.33
CA LEU A 36 -8.94 3.80 1.98
C LEU A 36 -10.30 3.28 2.43
N SER A 37 -10.42 1.98 2.72
CA SER A 37 -11.67 1.37 3.20
C SER A 37 -11.87 1.58 4.70
N SER A 38 -10.81 1.44 5.50
CA SER A 38 -10.86 1.59 6.97
C SER A 38 -10.42 2.97 7.46
N GLY A 39 -9.69 3.75 6.64
CA GLY A 39 -9.08 5.00 7.05
C GLY A 39 -7.88 4.83 7.98
N THR A 40 -7.27 3.63 8.03
CA THR A 40 -6.16 3.30 8.93
C THR A 40 -4.83 3.26 8.20
N GLU A 41 -3.76 3.69 8.86
CA GLU A 41 -2.39 3.52 8.36
C GLU A 41 -1.85 2.13 8.67
N GLU A 42 -1.15 1.56 7.70
CA GLU A 42 -0.59 0.21 7.79
C GLU A 42 0.81 0.18 7.18
N MET A 43 1.70 -0.62 7.75
CA MET A 43 3.01 -0.89 7.18
C MET A 43 2.94 -2.24 6.47
N VAL A 44 3.26 -2.24 5.18
CA VAL A 44 3.21 -3.44 4.34
C VAL A 44 4.55 -3.67 3.65
N ASP A 45 4.84 -4.93 3.37
CA ASP A 45 6.00 -5.26 2.55
C ASP A 45 5.82 -4.70 1.13
N PRO A 46 6.87 -4.13 0.52
CA PRO A 46 6.80 -3.59 -0.83
C PRO A 46 6.33 -4.59 -1.90
N GLU A 47 6.48 -5.90 -1.67
CA GLU A 47 6.00 -6.97 -2.55
C GLU A 47 4.47 -7.15 -2.53
N ASN A 48 3.82 -6.66 -1.47
CA ASN A 48 2.38 -6.72 -1.28
C ASN A 48 1.66 -5.47 -1.83
N VAL A 49 2.37 -4.58 -2.54
CA VAL A 49 1.84 -3.33 -3.10
C VAL A 49 1.74 -3.44 -4.62
N TRP A 50 0.51 -3.34 -5.15
CA TRP A 50 0.19 -3.60 -6.56
C TRP A 50 -0.58 -2.43 -7.19
N ASN A 51 -0.50 -2.28 -8.52
CA ASN A 51 -1.25 -1.24 -9.26
C ASN A 51 -2.75 -1.60 -9.44
N GLY A 52 -3.10 -2.87 -9.24
CA GLY A 52 -4.44 -3.42 -9.35
C GLY A 52 -4.51 -4.70 -8.53
N ILE A 53 -5.69 -5.29 -8.39
CA ILE A 53 -5.82 -6.64 -7.82
C ILE A 53 -5.11 -7.60 -8.79
N PRO A 54 -4.04 -8.32 -8.35
CA PRO A 54 -3.34 -9.28 -9.20
C PRO A 54 -4.21 -10.48 -9.59
#